data_AF-A0A6M8FIB4-F1
#
_entry.id   AF-A0A6M8FIB4-F1
#
_cell.length_a   1.000
_cell.length_b   1.000
_cell.length_c   1.000
_cell.angle_alpha   90.00
_cell.angle_beta   90.00
_cell.angle_gamma   90.00
#
_symmetry.space_group_name_H-M   'P 1'
#
loop_
_entity.id
_entity.type
_entity.pdbx_description
1 polymer ?
#
loop_
_entity_poly.entity_id
_entity_poly.type
_entity_poly.pdbx_seq_one_letter_code
_entity_poly.pdbx_strand_id
1 'polypeptide(L)'
;MLSPLDAVAGKISLFQARANDESFNEALYVEGELLERWLLKTVINNAVAGWMGPKKWLPVPDVVSAIFGHSPIPDGIGLYSVEGVDPLHKPAGGISAMPVFLDYERQLLGGAYISINGMPLFAAFDTELATRLEAGNMPKLKQRFSPSGLKHLYHPGAIVISRNRGQPVVLGLSWKGILRFADGTTVAFPPER
;
A
#
# COMPACT_ATOMS: atom_id res chain seq x y z
N MET A 1 21.42 7.45 -10.19
CA MET A 1 20.18 8.23 -10.06
C MET A 1 19.09 7.24 -9.70
N LEU A 2 18.44 7.36 -8.54
CA LEU A 2 17.33 6.48 -8.15
C LEU A 2 16.14 6.74 -9.08
N SER A 3 15.35 5.71 -9.41
CA SER A 3 14.13 5.94 -10.19
C SER A 3 13.16 6.83 -9.37
N PRO A 4 12.21 7.55 -10.02
CA PRO A 4 11.21 8.34 -9.30
C PRO A 4 10.44 7.52 -8.24
N LEU A 5 10.22 6.23 -8.52
CA LEU A 5 9.57 5.28 -7.62
C LEU A 5 10.42 5.02 -6.37
N ASP A 6 11.71 4.72 -6.55
CA ASP A 6 12.64 4.46 -5.45
C ASP A 6 12.87 5.72 -4.59
N ALA A 7 12.81 6.91 -5.20
CA ALA A 7 12.90 8.17 -4.49
C ALA A 7 11.71 8.39 -3.53
N VAL A 8 10.49 8.01 -3.93
CA VAL A 8 9.31 8.06 -3.06
C VAL A 8 9.45 7.09 -1.88
N ALA A 9 9.87 5.85 -2.14
CA ALA A 9 10.12 4.86 -1.10
C ALA A 9 11.19 5.34 -0.09
N GLY A 10 12.28 5.94 -0.59
CA GLY A 10 13.33 6.53 0.25
C GLY A 10 12.82 7.68 1.13
N LYS A 11 11.96 8.55 0.60
CA LYS A 11 11.30 9.63 1.37
C LYS A 11 10.43 9.08 2.49
N ILE A 12 9.62 8.06 2.20
CA ILE A 12 8.75 7.42 3.20
C ILE A 12 9.59 6.76 4.31
N SER A 13 10.65 6.05 3.93
CA SER A 13 11.55 5.42 4.91
C SER A 13 12.23 6.45 5.82
N LEU A 14 12.72 7.57 5.26
CA LEU A 14 13.32 8.65 6.04
C LEU A 14 12.29 9.32 6.97
N PHE A 15 11.07 9.56 6.47
CA PHE A 15 9.99 10.12 7.26
C PHE A 15 9.62 9.23 8.45
N GLN A 16 9.47 7.92 8.23
CA GLN A 16 9.19 6.97 9.30
C GLN A 16 10.35 6.86 10.29
N ALA A 17 11.61 6.95 9.84
CA ALA A 17 12.76 6.99 10.73
C ALA A 17 12.76 8.24 11.64
N ARG A 18 12.41 9.41 11.10
CA ARG A 18 12.25 10.65 11.88
C ARG A 18 11.06 10.59 12.83
N ALA A 19 9.98 9.92 12.44
CA ALA A 19 8.77 9.77 13.25
C ALA A 19 9.01 8.97 14.56
N ASN A 20 10.14 8.29 14.70
CA ASN A 20 10.55 7.66 15.96
C ASN A 20 10.85 8.66 17.08
N ASP A 21 11.13 9.93 16.75
CA ASP A 21 11.21 11.01 17.73
C ASP A 21 9.79 11.40 18.18
N GLU A 22 9.52 11.30 19.49
CA GLU A 22 8.20 11.61 20.07
C GLU A 22 7.75 13.06 19.80
N SER A 23 8.70 13.98 19.62
CA SER A 23 8.45 15.39 19.31
C SER A 23 8.12 15.65 17.84
N PHE A 24 8.37 14.68 16.96
CA PHE A 24 8.10 14.83 15.53
C PHE A 24 6.60 14.95 15.25
N ASN A 25 6.23 16.00 14.51
CA ASN A 25 4.84 16.37 14.21
C ASN A 25 4.61 16.78 12.75
N GLU A 26 5.57 16.53 11.85
CA GLU A 26 5.44 16.88 10.43
C GLU A 26 4.57 15.85 9.68
N ALA A 27 4.03 16.28 8.53
CA ALA A 27 3.40 15.41 7.55
C ALA A 27 4.30 15.27 6.31
N LEU A 28 4.28 14.10 5.69
CA LEU A 28 4.92 13.87 4.39
C LEU A 28 3.83 13.84 3.30
N TYR A 29 4.06 14.55 2.19
CA TYR A 29 3.20 14.48 1.01
C TYR A 29 3.95 13.84 -0.15
N VAL A 30 3.32 12.88 -0.83
CA VAL A 30 3.88 12.18 -1.99
C VAL A 30 2.82 11.96 -3.07
N GLU A 31 3.27 11.66 -4.29
CA GLU A 31 2.41 11.23 -5.38
C GLU A 31 1.89 9.80 -5.11
N GLY A 32 0.58 9.66 -4.99
CA GLY A 32 -0.10 8.38 -4.75
C GLY A 32 0.14 7.38 -5.87
N GLU A 33 0.14 7.83 -7.13
CA GLU A 33 0.41 6.99 -8.29
C GLU A 33 1.84 6.42 -8.29
N LEU A 34 2.82 7.18 -7.82
CA LEU A 34 4.20 6.71 -7.71
C LEU A 34 4.32 5.67 -6.59
N LEU A 35 3.71 5.93 -5.44
CA LEU A 35 3.70 4.97 -4.34
C LEU A 35 2.99 3.67 -4.76
N GLU A 36 1.79 3.78 -5.35
CA GLU A 36 1.03 2.65 -5.86
C GLU A 36 1.85 1.84 -6.86
N ARG A 37 2.38 2.49 -7.91
CA ARG A 37 3.13 1.79 -8.95
C ARG A 37 4.40 1.15 -8.40
N TRP A 38 5.09 1.80 -7.46
CA TRP A 38 6.25 1.21 -6.78
C TRP A 38 5.85 -0.04 -6.00
N LEU A 39 4.76 0.04 -5.24
CA LEU A 39 4.27 -1.05 -4.40
C LEU A 39 3.82 -2.26 -5.24
N LEU A 40 3.00 -2.02 -6.27
CA LEU A 40 2.49 -3.06 -7.17
C LEU A 40 3.64 -3.77 -7.90
N LYS A 41 4.60 -3.02 -8.43
CA LYS A 41 5.81 -3.58 -9.07
C LYS A 41 6.66 -4.37 -8.08
N THR A 42 6.82 -3.87 -6.87
CA THR A 42 7.59 -4.55 -5.82
C THR A 42 6.98 -5.92 -5.54
N VAL A 43 5.67 -6.00 -5.32
CA VAL A 43 5.00 -7.28 -5.04
C VAL A 43 5.08 -8.22 -6.24
N ILE A 44 4.81 -7.75 -7.46
CA ILE A 44 4.93 -8.60 -8.66
C ILE A 44 6.34 -9.14 -8.83
N ASN A 45 7.37 -8.31 -8.69
CA ASN A 45 8.76 -8.74 -8.82
C ASN A 45 9.14 -9.79 -7.77
N ASN A 46 8.72 -9.60 -6.53
CA ASN A 46 8.95 -10.57 -5.45
C ASN A 46 8.18 -11.88 -5.67
N ALA A 47 6.96 -11.78 -6.20
CA ALA A 47 6.09 -12.90 -6.55
C ALA A 47 6.70 -13.79 -7.65
N VAL A 48 7.16 -13.19 -8.75
CA VAL A 48 7.78 -13.91 -9.88
C VAL A 48 9.17 -14.44 -9.55
N ALA A 49 9.89 -13.77 -8.63
CA ALA A 49 11.16 -14.26 -8.10
C ALA A 49 10.99 -15.46 -7.16
N GLY A 50 9.76 -15.71 -6.66
CA GLY A 50 9.49 -16.76 -5.68
C GLY A 50 9.97 -16.42 -4.28
N TRP A 51 10.13 -15.14 -3.95
CA TRP A 51 10.62 -14.69 -2.63
C TRP A 51 9.52 -14.64 -1.58
N MET A 52 8.28 -14.80 -1.99
CA MET A 52 7.14 -14.69 -1.10
C MET A 52 6.49 -16.04 -0.77
N GLY A 53 7.03 -17.16 -1.27
CA GLY A 53 6.53 -18.50 -1.00
C GLY A 53 7.38 -19.61 -1.63
N PRO A 54 7.00 -20.90 -1.43
CA PRO A 54 7.78 -22.05 -1.90
C PRO A 54 7.74 -22.25 -3.42
N LYS A 55 6.88 -21.52 -4.14
CA LYS A 55 6.74 -21.56 -5.60
C LYS A 55 6.69 -20.13 -6.13
N LYS A 56 7.13 -19.95 -7.38
CA LYS A 56 6.92 -18.70 -8.12
C LYS A 56 5.43 -18.51 -8.36
N TRP A 57 4.97 -17.28 -8.20
CA TRP A 57 3.56 -16.96 -8.44
C TRP A 57 3.37 -16.37 -9.82
N LEU A 58 2.17 -16.57 -10.34
CA LEU A 58 1.80 -16.20 -11.70
C LEU A 58 0.76 -15.07 -11.61
N PRO A 59 1.19 -13.80 -11.58
CA PRO A 59 0.28 -12.69 -11.76
C PRO A 59 -0.34 -12.75 -13.17
N VAL A 60 -1.59 -12.29 -13.29
CA VAL A 60 -2.31 -12.27 -14.57
C VAL A 60 -1.57 -11.34 -15.56
N PRO A 61 -1.31 -11.77 -16.82
CA PRO A 61 -0.52 -10.98 -17.77
C PRO A 61 -1.04 -9.56 -18.01
N ASP A 62 -2.35 -9.38 -18.09
CA ASP A 62 -2.97 -8.06 -18.30
C ASP A 62 -2.71 -7.11 -17.13
N VAL A 63 -2.69 -7.65 -15.90
CA VAL A 63 -2.41 -6.89 -14.69
C VAL A 63 -0.94 -6.49 -14.63
N VAL A 64 -0.04 -7.40 -15.02
CA VAL A 64 1.39 -7.09 -15.19
C VAL A 64 1.56 -5.97 -16.22
N SER A 65 0.92 -6.10 -17.39
CA SER A 65 0.98 -5.08 -18.45
C SER A 65 0.57 -3.69 -17.93
N ALA A 66 -0.52 -3.62 -17.18
CA ALA A 66 -1.03 -2.38 -16.61
C ALA A 66 -0.09 -1.76 -15.57
N ILE A 67 0.43 -2.58 -14.64
CA ILE A 67 1.32 -2.13 -13.57
C ILE A 67 2.66 -1.63 -14.12
N PHE A 68 3.14 -2.22 -15.22
CA PHE A 68 4.35 -1.79 -15.88
C PHE A 68 4.15 -0.61 -16.85
N GLY A 69 2.91 -0.13 -17.00
CA GLY A 69 2.57 1.09 -17.74
C GLY A 69 2.36 0.87 -19.24
N HIS A 70 2.16 -0.38 -19.66
CA HIS A 70 1.83 -0.72 -21.05
C HIS A 70 0.33 -0.58 -21.34
N SER A 71 -0.50 -0.59 -20.30
CA SER A 71 -1.94 -0.30 -20.36
C SER A 71 -2.41 0.50 -19.13
N PRO A 72 -3.58 1.14 -19.17
CA PRO A 72 -4.19 1.74 -17.99
C PRO A 72 -4.46 0.69 -16.90
N ILE A 73 -4.29 1.07 -15.63
CA ILE A 73 -4.67 0.25 -14.49
C ILE A 73 -6.20 0.25 -14.39
N PRO A 74 -6.86 -0.93 -14.43
CA PRO A 74 -8.31 -1.02 -14.26
C PRO A 74 -8.77 -0.49 -12.90
N ASP A 75 -9.96 0.11 -12.85
CA ASP A 75 -10.55 0.53 -11.58
C ASP A 75 -10.71 -0.66 -10.63
N GLY A 76 -10.27 -0.49 -9.38
CA GLY A 76 -10.28 -1.54 -8.36
C GLY A 76 -8.99 -2.37 -8.29
N ILE A 77 -8.05 -2.18 -9.21
CA ILE A 77 -6.67 -2.63 -9.11
C ILE A 77 -5.84 -1.45 -8.63
N GLY A 78 -5.06 -1.62 -7.57
CA GLY A 78 -4.27 -0.52 -7.04
C GLY A 78 -4.04 -0.57 -5.55
N LEU A 79 -3.76 0.61 -5.00
CA LEU A 79 -3.48 0.84 -3.60
C LEU A 79 -4.77 1.10 -2.81
N TYR A 80 -4.89 0.35 -1.73
CA TYR A 80 -5.89 0.56 -0.70
C TYR A 80 -5.19 0.84 0.63
N SER A 81 -5.71 1.80 1.41
CA SER A 81 -5.33 1.90 2.82
C SER A 81 -6.04 0.81 3.61
N VAL A 82 -5.36 0.37 4.65
CA VAL A 82 -5.91 -0.52 5.67
C VAL A 82 -5.93 0.24 6.99
N GLU A 83 -7.03 0.15 7.72
CA GLU A 83 -7.13 0.77 9.04
C GLU A 83 -6.29 0.01 10.07
N GLY A 84 -5.60 0.75 10.94
CA GLY A 84 -4.89 0.22 12.10
C GLY A 84 -3.37 0.10 11.92
N VAL A 85 -2.76 -0.76 12.73
CA VAL A 85 -1.33 -1.10 12.69
C VAL A 85 -1.23 -2.59 12.38
N ASP A 86 -0.24 -3.00 11.59
CA ASP A 86 0.01 -4.44 11.39
C ASP A 86 0.24 -5.11 12.76
N PRO A 87 -0.58 -6.09 13.17
CA PRO A 87 -0.43 -6.74 14.47
C PRO A 87 0.88 -7.53 14.61
N LEU A 88 1.59 -7.81 13.50
CA LEU A 88 2.93 -8.40 13.55
C LEU A 88 4.06 -7.39 13.32
N HIS A 89 3.77 -6.09 13.41
CA HIS A 89 4.80 -5.06 13.31
C HIS A 89 5.89 -5.28 14.37
N LYS A 90 7.15 -5.29 13.91
CA LYS A 90 8.33 -5.34 14.79
C LYS A 90 9.00 -3.96 14.83
N PRO A 91 9.48 -3.51 16.01
CA PRO A 91 10.11 -2.19 16.16
C PRO A 91 11.35 -1.95 15.28
N ALA A 92 11.99 -3.02 14.80
CA ALA A 92 13.14 -2.93 13.89
C ALA A 92 12.77 -2.36 12.49
N GLY A 93 11.48 -2.14 12.22
CA GLY A 93 11.00 -1.73 10.91
C GLY A 93 11.07 -2.85 9.89
N GLY A 94 11.00 -2.50 8.62
CA GLY A 94 11.04 -3.39 7.47
C GLY A 94 9.78 -3.35 6.63
N ILE A 95 9.85 -4.03 5.49
CA ILE A 95 8.72 -4.27 4.61
C ILE A 95 8.31 -5.74 4.80
N SER A 96 7.05 -5.98 5.15
CA SER A 96 6.47 -7.31 5.10
C SER A 96 5.45 -7.35 3.97
N ALA A 97 5.38 -8.47 3.24
CA ALA A 97 4.38 -8.67 2.22
C ALA A 97 3.81 -10.09 2.37
N MET A 98 2.49 -10.17 2.49
CA MET A 98 1.76 -11.42 2.59
C MET A 98 0.85 -11.54 1.36
N PRO A 99 0.96 -12.61 0.59
CA PRO A 99 0.12 -12.81 -0.58
C PRO A 99 -1.34 -12.99 -0.23
N VAL A 100 -2.17 -12.57 -1.17
CA VAL A 100 -3.58 -12.88 -1.20
C VAL A 100 -3.88 -13.65 -2.49
N PHE A 101 -4.29 -14.90 -2.33
CA PHE A 101 -4.57 -15.80 -3.45
C PHE A 101 -6.06 -15.86 -3.74
N LEU A 102 -6.41 -15.77 -5.02
CA LEU A 102 -7.76 -16.07 -5.50
C LEU A 102 -7.96 -17.57 -5.65
N ASP A 103 -6.89 -18.27 -6.04
CA ASP A 103 -6.85 -19.72 -6.20
C ASP A 103 -5.48 -20.22 -5.70
N TYR A 104 -5.51 -20.95 -4.58
CA TYR A 104 -4.31 -21.52 -3.98
C TYR A 104 -3.73 -22.69 -4.79
N GLU A 105 -4.55 -23.46 -5.50
CA GLU A 105 -4.08 -24.61 -6.28
C GLU A 105 -3.35 -24.13 -7.53
N ARG A 106 -3.92 -23.12 -8.20
CA ARG A 106 -3.34 -22.49 -9.40
C ARG A 106 -2.29 -21.43 -9.11
N GLN A 107 -2.08 -21.09 -7.83
CA GLN A 107 -1.16 -20.02 -7.39
C GLN A 107 -1.50 -18.66 -8.04
N LEU A 108 -2.80 -18.40 -8.22
CA LEU A 108 -3.29 -17.16 -8.82
C LEU A 108 -3.28 -16.06 -7.77
N LEU A 109 -2.37 -15.10 -7.96
CA LEU A 109 -2.19 -13.97 -7.05
C LEU A 109 -3.27 -12.91 -7.31
N GLY A 110 -4.15 -12.70 -6.33
CA GLY A 110 -5.13 -11.62 -6.36
C GLY A 110 -4.57 -10.30 -5.83
N GLY A 111 -3.57 -10.34 -4.95
CA GLY A 111 -3.03 -9.15 -4.32
C GLY A 111 -2.02 -9.47 -3.23
N ALA A 112 -1.69 -8.47 -2.42
CA ALA A 112 -0.89 -8.64 -1.22
C ALA A 112 -1.29 -7.64 -0.13
N TYR A 113 -1.32 -8.12 1.10
CA TYR A 113 -1.22 -7.26 2.27
C TYR A 113 0.24 -6.88 2.48
N ILE A 114 0.52 -5.60 2.68
CA ILE A 114 1.90 -5.09 2.77
C ILE A 114 1.98 -4.21 4.01
N SER A 115 2.99 -4.44 4.85
CA SER A 115 3.33 -3.51 5.92
C SER A 115 4.64 -2.82 5.58
N ILE A 116 4.64 -1.48 5.57
CA ILE A 116 5.88 -0.69 5.44
C ILE A 116 6.13 -0.02 6.78
N ASN A 117 7.08 -0.54 7.55
CA ASN A 117 7.38 -0.11 8.91
C ASN A 117 6.11 -0.01 9.79
N GLY A 118 5.23 -1.02 9.71
CA GLY A 118 4.00 -1.07 10.51
C GLY A 118 2.79 -0.40 9.89
N MET A 119 2.99 0.42 8.84
CA MET A 119 1.91 1.02 8.05
C MET A 119 1.25 -0.06 7.17
N PRO A 120 0.01 -0.47 7.45
CA PRO A 120 -0.64 -1.52 6.69
C PRO A 120 -1.26 -0.94 5.41
N LEU A 121 -0.92 -1.55 4.30
CA LEU A 121 -1.37 -1.24 2.95
C LEU A 121 -1.89 -2.51 2.29
N PHE A 122 -2.73 -2.34 1.30
CA PHE A 122 -3.24 -3.45 0.52
C PHE A 122 -3.08 -3.16 -0.98
N ALA A 123 -2.36 -4.05 -1.66
CA ALA A 123 -2.16 -4.02 -3.10
C ALA A 123 -3.10 -5.02 -3.76
N ALA A 124 -4.07 -4.53 -4.53
CA ALA A 124 -4.99 -5.37 -5.28
C ALA A 124 -4.52 -5.54 -6.74
N PHE A 125 -4.59 -6.76 -7.24
CA PHE A 125 -4.37 -7.17 -8.64
C PHE A 125 -5.64 -7.72 -9.29
N ASP A 126 -6.75 -7.72 -8.56
CA ASP A 126 -8.05 -8.21 -9.01
C ASP A 126 -9.13 -7.23 -8.55
N THR A 127 -10.02 -6.87 -9.48
CA THR A 127 -11.04 -5.82 -9.30
C THR A 127 -12.07 -6.17 -8.23
N GLU A 128 -12.29 -7.45 -7.96
CA GLU A 128 -13.27 -7.92 -6.98
C GLU A 128 -12.65 -8.21 -5.63
N LEU A 129 -11.32 -8.13 -5.50
CA LEU A 129 -10.63 -8.63 -4.34
C LEU A 129 -11.04 -7.91 -3.06
N ALA A 130 -11.13 -6.58 -3.08
CA ALA A 130 -11.56 -5.80 -1.92
C ALA A 130 -12.96 -6.22 -1.46
N THR A 131 -13.90 -6.37 -2.39
CA THR A 131 -15.27 -6.83 -2.10
C THR A 131 -15.30 -8.27 -1.55
N ARG A 132 -14.48 -9.17 -2.10
CA ARG A 132 -14.36 -10.55 -1.60
C ARG A 132 -13.76 -10.60 -0.19
N LEU A 133 -12.82 -9.71 0.13
CA LEU A 133 -12.27 -9.56 1.47
C LEU A 133 -13.33 -9.07 2.46
N GLU A 134 -14.07 -8.02 2.09
CA GLU A 134 -15.17 -7.46 2.87
C GLU A 134 -16.28 -8.47 3.15
N ALA A 135 -16.63 -9.30 2.15
CA ALA A 135 -17.56 -10.42 2.30
C ALA A 135 -17.04 -11.54 3.21
N GLY A 136 -15.75 -11.50 3.56
CA GLY A 136 -15.14 -12.47 4.47
C GLY A 136 -14.72 -13.78 3.82
N ASN A 137 -14.61 -13.82 2.49
CA ASN A 137 -14.21 -15.01 1.72
C ASN A 137 -12.77 -15.45 2.02
N MET A 138 -11.98 -14.63 2.73
CA MET A 138 -10.60 -14.90 3.08
C MET A 138 -10.38 -14.77 4.60
N PRO A 139 -10.88 -15.73 5.41
CA PRO A 139 -10.90 -15.62 6.87
C PRO A 139 -9.52 -15.50 7.50
N LYS A 140 -8.46 -16.04 6.86
CA LYS A 140 -7.07 -15.92 7.34
C LYS A 140 -6.59 -14.47 7.39
N LEU A 141 -7.13 -13.61 6.54
CA LEU A 141 -6.73 -12.20 6.47
C LEU A 141 -7.50 -11.33 7.47
N LYS A 142 -8.67 -11.77 7.95
CA LYS A 142 -9.47 -11.03 8.95
C LYS A 142 -8.69 -10.71 10.23
N GLN A 143 -7.73 -11.55 10.61
CA GLN A 143 -6.88 -11.34 11.80
C GLN A 143 -5.86 -10.19 11.64
N ARG A 144 -5.69 -9.65 10.42
CA ARG A 144 -4.74 -8.57 10.10
C ARG A 144 -5.40 -7.21 9.88
N PHE A 145 -6.73 -7.20 9.82
CA PHE A 145 -7.51 -5.99 9.63
C PHE A 145 -8.11 -5.54 10.96
N SER A 146 -8.39 -4.25 11.11
CA SER A 146 -9.04 -3.74 12.32
C SER A 146 -10.40 -4.44 12.54
N PRO A 147 -10.83 -4.62 13.81
CA PRO A 147 -12.17 -5.11 14.12
C PRO A 147 -13.29 -4.18 13.63
N SER A 148 -12.99 -2.88 13.44
CA SER A 148 -13.90 -1.85 12.94
C SER A 148 -14.21 -1.98 11.44
N GLY A 149 -13.55 -2.90 10.74
CA GLY A 149 -14.02 -3.43 9.48
C GLY A 149 -13.07 -3.18 8.32
N LEU A 150 -13.17 -4.09 7.36
CA LEU A 150 -12.47 -4.17 6.09
C LEU A 150 -12.78 -3.01 5.12
N LYS A 151 -13.02 -1.78 5.59
CA LYS A 151 -13.21 -0.63 4.68
C LYS A 151 -11.87 -0.26 4.07
N HIS A 152 -11.54 -0.95 3.00
CA HIS A 152 -10.38 -0.65 2.19
C HIS A 152 -10.69 0.62 1.40
N LEU A 153 -9.98 1.70 1.68
CA LEU A 153 -10.19 2.94 0.96
C LEU A 153 -9.29 2.93 -0.28
N TYR A 154 -9.92 2.80 -1.45
CA TYR A 154 -9.24 2.86 -2.75
C TYR A 154 -8.72 4.28 -2.98
N HIS A 155 -7.44 4.39 -3.35
CA HIS A 155 -6.74 5.67 -3.54
C HIS A 155 -6.88 6.63 -2.35
N PRO A 156 -6.28 6.28 -1.19
CA PRO A 156 -6.45 7.06 0.02
C PRO A 156 -5.84 8.46 -0.10
N GLY A 157 -6.56 9.49 0.36
CA GLY A 157 -6.03 10.85 0.41
C GLY A 157 -4.95 11.03 1.49
N ALA A 158 -4.97 10.18 2.52
CA ALA A 158 -3.94 10.11 3.53
C ALA A 158 -3.85 8.71 4.14
N ILE A 159 -2.66 8.35 4.62
CA ILE A 159 -2.42 7.18 5.45
C ILE A 159 -1.97 7.68 6.82
N VAL A 160 -2.68 7.26 7.86
CA VAL A 160 -2.34 7.58 9.25
C VAL A 160 -1.42 6.49 9.77
N ILE A 161 -0.25 6.89 10.25
CA ILE A 161 0.76 5.98 10.77
C ILE A 161 0.77 6.15 12.29
N SER A 162 0.17 5.20 12.99
CA SER A 162 0.19 5.16 14.45
C SER A 162 1.61 4.92 14.95
N ARG A 163 1.92 5.50 16.12
CA ARG A 163 3.21 5.34 16.78
C ARG A 163 3.04 4.65 18.12
N ASN A 164 4.09 3.95 18.57
CA ASN A 164 4.13 3.40 19.93
C ASN A 164 4.09 4.50 21.00
N ARG A 165 4.64 5.68 20.70
CA ARG A 165 4.66 6.87 21.55
C ARG A 165 4.53 8.14 20.68
N GLY A 166 3.93 9.18 21.24
CA GLY A 166 3.62 10.42 20.51
C GLY A 166 2.34 10.33 19.68
N GLN A 167 1.97 11.44 19.03
CA GLN A 167 0.77 11.52 18.19
C GLN A 167 0.95 10.77 16.86
N PRO A 168 -0.06 10.16 16.25
CA PRO A 168 0.09 9.58 14.91
C PRO A 168 0.66 10.59 13.89
N VAL A 169 1.45 10.12 12.93
CA VAL A 169 1.96 10.95 11.83
C VAL A 169 1.18 10.66 10.55
N VAL A 170 1.19 11.60 9.61
CA VAL A 170 0.35 11.53 8.41
C VAL A 170 1.20 11.52 7.15
N LEU A 171 0.94 10.54 6.29
CA LEU A 171 1.40 10.51 4.90
C LEU A 171 0.24 10.92 3.99
N GLY A 172 0.26 12.15 3.47
CA GLY A 172 -0.71 12.61 2.47
C GLY A 172 -0.35 12.11 1.08
N LEU A 173 -1.36 11.67 0.32
CA LEU A 173 -1.18 11.19 -1.04
C LEU A 173 -1.93 12.09 -2.01
N SER A 174 -1.22 12.62 -2.99
CA SER A 174 -1.86 13.33 -4.10
C SER A 174 -2.27 12.34 -5.17
N TRP A 175 -3.46 12.51 -5.72
CA TRP A 175 -3.92 11.74 -6.88
C TRP A 175 -4.24 12.70 -8.00
N LYS A 176 -3.77 12.40 -9.20
CA LYS A 176 -3.89 13.21 -10.43
C LYS A 176 -3.36 14.63 -10.21
N GLY A 177 -2.29 14.75 -9.42
CA GLY A 177 -1.67 16.02 -9.05
C GLY A 177 -2.48 16.86 -8.04
N ILE A 178 -3.39 16.24 -7.28
CA ILE A 178 -4.25 16.97 -6.32
C ILE A 178 -4.20 16.30 -4.95
N LEU A 179 -3.88 17.08 -3.91
CA LEU A 179 -4.13 16.74 -2.51
C LEU A 179 -5.56 17.12 -2.13
N ARG A 180 -6.22 16.26 -1.36
CA ARG A 180 -7.56 16.51 -0.81
C ARG A 180 -7.52 16.38 0.70
N PHE A 181 -8.04 17.39 1.40
CA PHE A 181 -8.07 17.43 2.86
C PHE A 181 -9.46 17.09 3.41
N ALA A 182 -9.53 16.78 4.70
CA ALA A 182 -10.76 16.35 5.37
C ALA A 182 -11.86 17.43 5.39
N ASP A 183 -11.48 18.71 5.32
CA ASP A 183 -12.39 19.84 5.20
C ASP A 183 -12.92 20.05 3.76
N GLY A 184 -12.54 19.17 2.82
CA GLY A 184 -12.92 19.23 1.42
C GLY A 184 -12.05 20.16 0.58
N THR A 185 -11.06 20.85 1.17
CA THR A 185 -10.14 21.69 0.41
C THR A 185 -9.21 20.85 -0.45
N THR A 186 -8.74 21.45 -1.54
CA THR A 186 -7.83 20.78 -2.49
C THR A 186 -6.67 21.69 -2.85
N VAL A 187 -5.50 21.10 -3.06
CA VAL A 187 -4.26 21.81 -3.40
C VAL A 187 -3.53 21.05 -4.50
N ALA A 188 -3.00 21.77 -5.49
CA ALA A 188 -2.18 21.18 -6.54
C ALA A 188 -0.87 20.60 -5.97
N PHE A 189 -0.44 19.45 -6.47
CA PHE A 189 0.77 18.77 -6.03
C PHE A 189 1.56 18.20 -7.21
N PRO A 190 2.89 18.40 -7.27
CA PRO A 190 3.69 19.21 -6.35
C PRO A 190 3.28 20.69 -6.40
N PRO A 191 3.51 21.47 -5.32
CA PRO A 191 3.23 22.90 -5.35
C PRO A 191 3.96 23.54 -6.53
N GLU A 192 3.26 24.38 -7.30
CA GLU A 192 3.87 25.15 -8.38
C GLU A 192 5.09 25.90 -7.81
N ARG A 193 6.24 25.75 -8.47
CA ARG A 193 7.52 26.34 -8.04
C ARG A 193 7.56 27.84 -8.27
#